data_AF-A0A1J3I052-F1
#
_entry.id   AF-A0A1J3I052-F1
#
_cell.length_a   1.000
_cell.length_b   1.000
_cell.length_c   1.000
_cell.angle_alpha   90.00
_cell.angle_beta   90.00
_cell.angle_gamma   90.00
#
_symmetry.space_group_name_H-M   'P 1'
#
loop_
_entity.id
_entity.type
_entity.pdbx_description
1 polymer ?
#
loop_
_entity_poly.entity_id
_entity_poly.type
_entity_poly.pdbx_seq_one_letter_code
_entity_poly.pdbx_strand_id
1 'polypeptide(L)'
;WRRNAGKDHVFVLGKITWDFRRDKVPWGSRFLELQEMQNPTKLLIERQPWQVNDIAIPHPTYFHPQTDEDIASWQIKIMNKPRQILVSFAGGARPD
;
A
#
# COMPACT_ATOMS: atom_id res chain seq x y z
N TRP A 1 0.08 11.54 11.40
CA TRP A 1 1.38 11.68 12.10
C TRP A 1 1.32 12.41 13.43
N ARG A 2 1.28 13.75 13.50
CA ARG A 2 1.39 14.51 14.77
C ARG A 2 0.42 14.08 15.90
N ARG A 3 -0.82 13.69 15.55
CA ARG A 3 -1.85 13.33 16.52
C ARG A 3 -1.60 11.98 17.21
N ASN A 4 -1.19 10.97 16.46
CA ASN A 4 -1.14 9.57 16.91
C ASN A 4 0.19 8.88 16.59
N ALA A 5 1.24 9.66 16.35
CA ALA A 5 2.57 9.20 15.93
C ALA A 5 2.58 8.26 14.70
N GLY A 6 1.53 8.25 13.88
CA GLY A 6 1.41 7.39 12.70
C GLY A 6 0.76 6.02 12.96
N LYS A 7 0.42 5.68 14.20
CA LYS A 7 -0.18 4.38 14.55
C LYS A 7 -1.59 4.18 13.97
N ASP A 8 -2.24 5.26 13.59
CA ASP A 8 -3.57 5.32 12.97
C ASP A 8 -3.52 5.34 11.43
N HIS A 9 -2.34 5.12 10.83
CA HIS A 9 -2.16 5.08 9.38
C HIS A 9 -1.86 3.65 8.92
N VAL A 10 -2.42 3.28 7.77
CA VAL A 10 -2.15 2.01 7.10
C VAL A 10 -1.65 2.30 5.69
N PHE A 11 -0.61 1.59 5.26
CA PHE A 11 -0.06 1.64 3.91
C PHE A 11 -0.22 0.29 3.24
N VAL A 12 -0.53 0.28 1.94
CA VAL A 12 -0.47 -0.91 1.09
C VAL A 12 0.65 -0.69 0.09
N LEU A 13 1.65 -1.57 0.10
CA LEU A 13 2.82 -1.45 -0.74
C LEU A 13 2.85 -2.58 -1.78
N GLY A 14 3.01 -2.21 -3.05
CA GLY A 14 2.88 -3.14 -4.19
C GLY A 14 4.09 -4.04 -4.45
N LYS A 15 5.08 -4.07 -3.54
CA LYS A 15 6.32 -4.85 -3.65
C LYS A 15 6.66 -5.48 -2.29
N ILE A 16 7.70 -6.31 -2.26
CA ILE A 16 8.23 -6.92 -1.03
C ILE A 16 8.90 -5.87 -0.14
N THR A 17 8.96 -6.12 1.19
CA THR A 17 9.54 -5.17 2.18
C THR A 17 10.97 -4.73 1.79
N TRP A 18 11.77 -5.65 1.25
CA TRP A 18 13.16 -5.43 0.90
C TRP A 18 13.36 -4.38 -0.19
N ASP A 19 12.38 -4.19 -1.08
CA ASP A 19 12.45 -3.17 -2.13
C ASP A 19 12.37 -1.75 -1.57
N PHE A 20 11.80 -1.60 -0.36
CA PHE A 20 11.64 -0.32 0.35
C PHE A 20 12.63 -0.12 1.51
N ARG A 21 13.59 -1.04 1.67
CA ARG A 21 14.65 -1.01 2.70
C ARG A 21 16.05 -1.01 2.11
N ARG A 22 16.17 -0.43 0.92
CA ARG A 22 17.39 -0.38 0.12
C ARG A 22 18.11 0.94 0.33
N ASP A 23 19.41 0.85 0.61
CA ASP A 23 20.32 1.99 0.64
C ASP A 23 21.40 1.86 -0.44
N LYS A 24 21.69 2.96 -1.16
CA LYS A 24 22.79 3.06 -2.15
C LYS A 24 22.78 1.99 -3.26
N VAL A 25 21.61 1.67 -3.80
CA VAL A 25 21.46 0.75 -4.95
C VAL A 25 20.67 1.41 -6.08
N PRO A 26 20.85 0.98 -7.35
CA PRO A 26 20.24 1.65 -8.51
C PRO A 26 18.71 1.51 -8.61
N TRP A 27 18.09 0.71 -7.74
CA TRP A 27 16.64 0.50 -7.72
C TRP A 27 16.13 0.25 -6.30
N GLY A 28 14.84 0.49 -6.09
CA GLY A 28 14.20 0.44 -4.77
C GLY A 28 14.30 1.78 -4.04
N SER A 29 13.97 1.79 -2.76
CA SER A 29 14.01 3.00 -1.93
C SER A 29 14.36 2.68 -0.48
N ARG A 30 14.64 3.73 0.30
CA ARG A 30 14.76 3.68 1.77
C ARG A 30 13.46 4.07 2.47
N PHE A 31 12.32 3.98 1.79
CA PHE A 31 11.04 4.49 2.29
C PHE A 31 10.66 3.93 3.67
N LEU A 32 10.80 2.61 3.86
CA LEU A 32 10.49 1.96 5.14
C LEU A 32 11.58 2.16 6.21
N GLU A 33 12.71 2.78 5.86
CA GLU A 33 13.76 3.20 6.80
C GLU A 33 13.56 4.63 7.30
N LEU A 34 12.61 5.39 6.73
CA LEU A 34 12.28 6.73 7.23
C LEU A 34 11.73 6.62 8.66
N GLN A 35 12.11 7.58 9.52
CA GLN A 35 11.70 7.59 10.92
C GLN A 35 10.19 7.63 11.07
N GLU A 36 9.52 8.39 10.21
CA GLU A 36 8.08 8.45 10.14
C GLU A 36 7.55 7.05 9.87
N MET A 37 8.07 6.35 8.87
CA MET A 37 7.55 5.03 8.46
C MET A 37 7.75 3.90 9.47
N GLN A 38 8.29 4.12 10.68
CA GLN A 38 8.41 3.04 11.67
C GLN A 38 7.06 2.65 12.31
N ASN A 39 6.18 3.61 12.56
CA ASN A 39 4.96 3.40 13.37
C ASN A 39 3.70 2.90 12.64
N PRO A 40 3.43 3.24 11.37
CA PRO A 40 2.23 2.77 10.66
C PRO A 40 2.26 1.27 10.42
N THR A 41 1.06 0.70 10.27
CA THR A 41 0.89 -0.65 9.73
C THR A 41 1.16 -0.65 8.23
N LYS A 42 1.97 -1.60 7.74
CA LYS A 42 2.24 -1.77 6.31
C LYS A 42 1.77 -3.16 5.87
N LEU A 43 0.89 -3.18 4.89
CA LEU A 43 0.47 -4.39 4.20
C LEU A 43 1.40 -4.60 3.00
N LEU A 44 2.10 -5.74 2.99
CA LEU A 44 3.18 -6.07 2.07
C LEU A 44 2.99 -7.48 1.50
N ILE A 45 3.47 -7.73 0.29
CA ILE A 45 3.46 -9.08 -0.31
C ILE A 45 4.35 -10.04 0.52
N GLU A 46 5.54 -9.57 0.89
CA GLU A 46 6.48 -10.27 1.76
C GLU A 46 6.90 -9.32 2.89
N ARG A 47 6.66 -9.73 4.14
CA ARG A 47 6.99 -8.95 5.33
C ARG A 47 8.43 -9.17 5.79
N GLN A 48 8.97 -8.20 6.52
CA GLN A 48 10.19 -8.42 7.30
C GLN A 48 9.78 -9.08 8.64
N PRO A 49 10.22 -10.31 8.96
CA PRO A 49 9.73 -11.03 10.13
C PRO A 49 9.94 -10.31 11.47
N TRP A 50 10.97 -9.47 11.54
CA TRP A 50 11.39 -8.71 12.72
C TRP A 50 10.66 -7.37 12.88
N GLN A 51 9.86 -6.96 11.89
CA GLN A 51 9.10 -5.71 11.90
C GLN A 51 7.65 -6.02 12.25
N VAL A 52 7.25 -5.69 13.49
CA VAL A 52 5.91 -6.02 14.02
C VAL A 52 4.80 -5.37 13.19
N ASN A 53 5.07 -4.20 12.62
CA ASN A 53 4.11 -3.44 11.83
C ASN A 53 4.05 -3.87 10.35
N ASP A 54 4.91 -4.81 9.92
CA ASP A 54 4.87 -5.38 8.58
C ASP A 54 3.93 -6.59 8.58
N ILE A 55 2.79 -6.47 7.92
CA ILE A 55 1.79 -7.53 7.77
C ILE A 55 1.91 -8.08 6.36
N ALA A 56 2.18 -9.38 6.26
CA ALA A 56 2.14 -10.06 4.96
C ALA A 56 0.69 -10.24 4.53
N ILE A 57 0.36 -9.79 3.33
CA ILE A 57 -0.89 -10.05 2.64
C ILE A 57 -0.57 -10.86 1.38
N PRO A 58 -1.50 -11.71 0.90
CA PRO A 58 -1.36 -12.33 -0.41
C PRO A 58 -1.07 -11.28 -1.47
N HIS A 59 -0.42 -11.68 -2.56
CA HIS A 59 -0.34 -10.83 -3.74
C HIS A 59 -1.75 -10.28 -4.02
N PRO A 60 -1.91 -8.95 -4.15
CA PRO A 60 -3.20 -8.39 -4.52
C PRO A 60 -3.51 -8.88 -5.93
N THR A 61 -4.22 -10.00 -5.99
CA THR A 61 -4.76 -10.56 -7.22
C THR A 61 -5.85 -9.63 -7.69
N TYR A 62 -5.84 -9.36 -8.99
CA TYR A 62 -6.61 -8.30 -9.59
C TYR A 62 -8.11 -8.46 -9.40
N PHE A 63 -8.82 -7.34 -9.50
CA PHE A 63 -10.20 -7.34 -9.98
C PHE A 63 -10.18 -7.88 -11.42
N HIS A 64 -10.81 -9.03 -11.65
CA HIS A 64 -10.87 -9.72 -12.94
C HIS A 64 -12.30 -9.69 -13.49
N PRO A 65 -12.79 -8.54 -13.99
CA PRO A 65 -14.09 -8.47 -14.64
C PRO A 65 -14.05 -9.30 -15.94
N GLN A 66 -15.12 -10.06 -16.20
CA GLN A 66 -15.28 -10.78 -17.46
C GLN A 66 -16.00 -9.92 -18.51
N THR A 67 -16.84 -8.98 -18.07
CA THR A 67 -17.60 -8.09 -18.95
C THR A 67 -17.58 -6.63 -18.48
N ASP A 68 -18.05 -5.72 -19.33
CA ASP A 68 -18.18 -4.29 -19.00
C ASP A 68 -19.21 -4.07 -17.87
N GLU A 69 -20.23 -4.92 -17.77
CA GLU A 69 -21.22 -4.89 -16.70
C GLU A 69 -20.61 -5.22 -15.33
N ASP A 70 -19.60 -6.09 -15.27
CA ASP A 70 -18.87 -6.37 -14.02
C ASP A 70 -18.14 -5.10 -13.54
N ILE A 71 -17.54 -4.36 -14.48
CA ILE A 71 -16.85 -3.09 -14.19
C ILE A 71 -17.86 -2.06 -13.70
N ALA A 72 -18.96 -1.85 -14.43
CA ALA A 72 -19.99 -0.90 -14.08
C ALA A 72 -20.62 -1.21 -12.71
N SER A 73 -20.92 -2.49 -12.45
CA SER A 73 -21.46 -2.95 -11.17
C SER A 73 -20.50 -2.69 -10.01
N TRP A 74 -19.21 -2.94 -10.21
CA TRP A 74 -18.18 -2.64 -9.21
C TRP A 74 -18.05 -1.14 -8.96
N GLN A 75 -18.04 -0.31 -10.01
CA GLN A 75 -17.98 1.15 -9.89
C GLN A 75 -19.19 1.68 -9.11
N ILE A 76 -20.42 1.27 -9.47
CA ILE A 76 -21.65 1.67 -8.77
C ILE A 76 -21.58 1.25 -7.30
N LYS A 77 -21.16 0.02 -7.03
CA LYS A 77 -20.98 -0.48 -5.67
C LYS A 77 -20.01 0.40 -4.88
N ILE A 78 -18.86 0.75 -5.44
CA ILE A 78 -17.84 1.56 -4.76
C ILE A 78 -18.29 3.03 -4.61
N MET A 79 -18.93 3.61 -5.62
CA MET A 79 -19.43 5.00 -5.58
C MET A 79 -20.50 5.19 -4.50
N ASN A 80 -21.38 4.21 -4.30
CA ASN A 80 -22.48 4.28 -3.32
C ASN A 80 -22.06 3.97 -1.87
N LYS A 81 -20.79 3.61 -1.61
CA LYS A 81 -20.35 3.35 -0.23
C LYS A 81 -20.04 4.67 0.49
N PRO A 82 -20.58 4.90 1.70
CA PRO A 82 -20.20 6.06 2.49
C PRO A 82 -18.72 5.96 2.84
N ARG A 83 -17.93 6.96 2.44
CA ARG A 83 -16.48 7.02 2.71
C ARG A 83 -16.22 7.94 3.89
N GLN A 84 -16.05 7.36 5.07
CA GLN A 84 -15.68 8.11 6.28
C GLN A 84 -14.15 8.22 6.46
N ILE A 85 -13.38 7.53 5.63
CA ILE A 85 -11.91 7.44 5.71
C ILE A 85 -11.30 8.09 4.47
N LEU A 86 -10.23 8.86 4.67
CA LEU A 86 -9.45 9.47 3.60
C LEU A 86 -8.45 8.45 3.04
N VAL A 87 -8.51 8.22 1.73
CA VAL A 87 -7.57 7.36 1.00
C VAL A 87 -6.89 8.21 -0.06
N SER A 88 -5.58 8.05 -0.20
CA SER A 88 -4.81 8.67 -1.28
C SER A 88 -3.98 7.59 -1.96
N PHE A 89 -3.84 7.72 -3.28
CA PHE A 89 -2.98 6.88 -4.09
C PHE A 89 -1.77 7.71 -4.53
N ALA A 90 -0.57 7.21 -4.26
CA ALA A 90 0.68 7.80 -4.72
C ALA A 90 1.35 6.80 -5.66
N GLY A 91 1.51 7.19 -6.92
CA GLY A 91 2.20 6.41 -7.95
C GLY A 91 3.18 7.29 -8.72
N GLY A 92 4.26 6.68 -9.23
CA GLY A 92 5.19 7.34 -10.14
C GLY A 92 4.82 7.05 -11.59
N ALA A 93 5.02 8.03 -12.49
CA ALA A 93 4.95 7.79 -13.92
C ALA A 93 6.05 6.80 -14.33
N ARG A 94 5.73 5.88 -15.24
CA ARG A 94 6.74 5.04 -15.89
C ARG A 94 7.36 5.87 -17.01
N PRO A 95 8.69 6.02 -17.10
CA PRO A 95 9.32 6.61 -18.27
C PRO A 95 8.95 5.82 -19.52
N ASP A 96 8.75 6.52 -20.64
CA ASP A 96 8.55 5.91 -21.97
C ASP A 96 9.76 5.07 -22.39
#